data_AF-W2HGD5-F1
#
_entry.id   AF-W2HGD5-F1
#
_cell.length_a   1.000
_cell.length_b   1.000
_cell.length_c   1.000
_cell.angle_alpha   90.00
_cell.angle_beta   90.00
_cell.angle_gamma   90.00
#
_symmetry.space_group_name_H-M   'P 1'
#
loop_
_entity.id
_entity.type
_entity.pdbx_description
1 polymer ?
#
loop_
_entity_poly.entity_id
_entity_poly.type
_entity_poly.pdbx_seq_one_letter_code
_entity_poly.pdbx_strand_id
1 'polypeptide(L)' 'MHGSVQFTWDSSNHRVVGLISQADMITPLLKILGNVEDVSAVFSNARITAECNLVVGKYLLEYPLHC' A
#
# COMPACT_ATOMS: atom_id res chain seq x y z
N MET A 1 -7.36 -12.23 -0.54
CA MET A 1 -6.68 -10.98 -0.92
C MET A 1 -5.98 -11.25 -2.25
N HIS A 2 -6.39 -10.57 -3.31
CA HIS A 2 -5.70 -10.63 -4.60
C HIS A 2 -4.84 -9.39 -4.73
N GLY A 3 -3.57 -9.58 -5.01
CA GLY A 3 -2.64 -8.46 -5.19
C GLY A 3 -1.39 -8.89 -5.93
N SER A 4 -0.64 -7.89 -6.37
CA SER A 4 0.62 -8.02 -7.09
C SER A 4 1.60 -6.98 -6.59
N VAL A 5 2.88 -7.29 -6.75
CA VAL A 5 3.98 -6.36 -6.48
C VAL A 5 4.92 -6.40 -7.68
N GLN A 6 5.28 -5.22 -8.18
CA GLN A 6 6.28 -5.04 -9.20
C GLN A 6 7.48 -4.32 -8.60
N PHE A 7 8.68 -4.87 -8.84
CA PHE A 7 9.95 -4.26 -8.45
C PHE A 7 10.60 -3.61 -9.68
N THR A 8 11.08 -2.39 -9.52
CA THR A 8 11.94 -1.74 -10.51
C THR A 8 13.39 -2.05 -10.17
N TRP A 9 14.08 -2.74 -11.08
CA TRP A 9 15.48 -3.13 -10.93
C TRP A 9 16.39 -2.19 -11.72
N ASP A 10 17.44 -1.69 -11.07
CA ASP A 10 18.55 -0.99 -11.71
C ASP A 10 19.71 -1.96 -11.93
N SER A 11 19.88 -2.37 -13.19
CA SER A 11 20.95 -3.27 -13.61
C SER A 11 22.34 -2.66 -13.53
N SER A 12 22.47 -1.33 -13.51
CA SER A 12 23.76 -0.64 -13.51
C SER A 12 24.38 -0.62 -12.12
N ASN A 13 23.56 -0.38 -11.10
CA ASN A 13 23.98 -0.38 -9.68
C ASN A 13 23.60 -1.68 -8.95
N HIS A 14 23.05 -2.67 -9.67
CA HIS A 14 22.63 -3.97 -9.16
C HIS A 14 21.72 -3.88 -7.93
N ARG A 15 20.70 -3.01 -7.97
CA ARG A 15 19.80 -2.77 -6.84
C ARG A 15 18.35 -2.53 -7.27
N VAL A 16 17.41 -2.77 -6.36
CA VAL A 16 16.02 -2.33 -6.55
C VAL A 16 15.93 -0.83 -6.30
N VAL A 17 15.24 -0.10 -7.17
CA VAL A 17 15.06 1.36 -7.10
C VAL A 17 13.59 1.78 -7.00
N GLY A 18 12.67 0.83 -7.06
CA GLY A 18 11.25 1.12 -6.99
C GLY A 18 10.42 -0.11 -6.65
N LEU A 19 9.26 0.15 -6.05
CA LEU A 19 8.25 -0.84 -5.75
C LEU A 19 6.87 -0.24 -6.04
N ILE A 20 6.04 -0.98 -6.75
CA ILE A 20 4.63 -0.69 -6.95
C ILE A 20 3.85 -1.88 -6.43
N SER A 21 2.97 -1.64 -5.47
CA SER A 21 2.06 -2.65 -4.91
C SER A 21 0.62 -2.32 -5.23
N GLN A 22 -0.16 -3.33 -5.60
CA GLN A 22 -1.60 -3.21 -5.77
C GLN A 22 -2.28 -4.41 -5.12
N ALA A 23 -3.31 -4.19 -4.30
CA ALA A 23 -4.14 -5.26 -3.77
C ALA A 23 -5.59 -4.82 -3.58
N ASP A 24 -6.52 -5.77 -3.72
CA ASP A 24 -7.91 -5.58 -3.29
C ASP A 24 -8.03 -5.93 -1.80
N MET A 25 -7.99 -4.90 -0.94
CA MET A 25 -8.22 -5.02 0.50
C MET A 25 -9.71 -4.91 0.87
N ILE A 26 -10.55 -4.36 -0.01
CA ILE A 26 -11.97 -4.13 0.28
C ILE A 26 -12.72 -5.47 0.36
N THR A 27 -12.59 -6.33 -0.66
CA THR A 27 -13.31 -7.61 -0.70
C THR A 27 -13.07 -8.49 0.54
N PRO A 28 -11.82 -8.72 1.00
CA PRO A 28 -11.60 -9.53 2.20
C PRO A 28 -12.09 -8.84 3.47
N LEU A 29 -11.91 -7.52 3.62
CA LEU A 29 -12.36 -6.80 4.82
C LEU A 29 -13.89 -6.75 4.91
N LEU A 30 -14.57 -6.52 3.78
CA LEU A 30 -16.03 -6.51 3.73
C LEU A 30 -16.62 -7.88 4.07
N LYS A 31 -15.98 -8.99 3.67
CA LYS A 31 -16.41 -10.35 4.06
C LYS A 31 -16.31 -10.60 5.56
N ILE A 32 -15.37 -9.95 6.24
CA ILE A 32 -15.13 -10.13 7.68
C ILE A 32 -16.04 -9.20 8.50
N LEU A 33 -16.12 -7.94 8.11
CA LEU A 33 -16.81 -6.88 8.86
C LEU A 33 -18.30 -6.75 8.49
N GLY A 34 -18.68 -7.22 7.30
CA GLY A 34 -20.08 -7.30 6.87
C GLY A 34 -20.69 -5.97 6.41
N ASN A 35 -19.98 -4.84 6.50
CA ASN A 35 -20.46 -3.54 6.06
C ASN A 35 -19.29 -2.63 5.62
N VAL A 36 -19.60 -1.58 4.85
CA VAL A 36 -18.60 -0.69 4.24
C VAL A 36 -18.14 0.39 5.21
N GLU A 37 -18.99 0.79 6.16
CA GLU A 37 -18.71 1.80 7.17
C GLU A 37 -17.53 1.36 8.06
N ASP A 38 -17.55 0.12 8.53
CA ASP A 38 -16.49 -0.47 9.34
C ASP A 38 -15.20 -0.68 8.53
N VAL A 39 -15.33 -1.05 7.25
CA VAL A 39 -14.16 -1.12 6.33
C VAL A 39 -13.54 0.27 6.19
N SER A 40 -14.35 1.32 6.02
CA SER A 40 -13.88 2.71 5.97
C SER A 40 -13.23 3.14 7.29
N ALA A 41 -13.77 2.70 8.42
CA ALA A 41 -13.21 3.01 9.74
C ALA A 41 -11.79 2.42 9.91
N VAL A 42 -11.52 1.21 9.39
CA VAL A 42 -10.18 0.60 9.39
C VAL A 42 -9.17 1.48 8.66
N PHE A 43 -9.55 2.12 7.54
CA PHE A 43 -8.65 2.96 6.76
C PHE A 43 -8.51 4.40 7.27
N SER A 44 -9.35 4.85 8.22
CA SER A 44 -9.36 6.23 8.72
C SER A 44 -7.99 6.74 9.24
N ASN A 45 -7.19 5.84 9.81
CA ASN A 45 -5.85 6.12 10.33
C ASN A 45 -4.78 5.15 9.79
N ALA A 46 -5.12 4.40 8.74
CA ALA A 46 -4.19 3.46 8.13
C ALA A 46 -3.07 4.20 7.39
N ARG A 47 -1.89 3.60 7.37
CA ARG A 47 -0.72 4.11 6.61
C ARG A 47 -0.73 3.67 5.14
N ILE A 48 -1.74 2.90 4.75
CA ILE A 48 -1.97 2.42 3.39
C ILE A 48 -3.41 2.72 2.97
N THR A 49 -3.63 2.88 1.67
CA THR A 49 -4.97 2.94 1.07
C THR A 49 -5.55 1.53 0.90
N ALA A 50 -6.83 1.46 0.54
CA ALA A 50 -7.50 0.20 0.25
C ALA A 50 -6.91 -0.56 -0.94
N GLU A 51 -6.20 0.14 -1.83
CA GLU A 51 -5.46 -0.43 -2.97
C GLU A 51 -4.05 -0.90 -2.58
N CYS A 52 -3.68 -0.83 -1.29
CA CYS A 52 -2.35 -1.15 -0.77
C CYS A 52 -1.25 -0.17 -1.23
N ASN A 53 -1.60 1.09 -1.51
CA ASN A 53 -0.62 2.15 -1.71
C ASN A 53 -0.26 2.80 -0.38
N LEU A 54 0.99 3.22 -0.20
CA LEU A 54 1.36 4.03 0.97
C LEU A 54 0.64 5.38 0.90
N VAL A 55 0.02 5.79 2.00
CA VAL A 55 -0.53 7.15 2.11
C VAL A 55 0.65 8.10 2.25
N VAL A 56 0.91 8.88 1.21
CA VAL A 56 1.96 9.90 1.19
C VAL A 56 1.55 11.06 2.10
N GLY A 57 1.86 10.92 3.39
CA GLY A 57 1.74 11.97 4.42
C GLY A 57 3.13 12.40 4.93
N LYS A 58 3.19 12.96 6.15
CA LYS A 58 4.45 13.35 6.84
C LYS A 58 5.53 12.24 6.90
N TYR A 59 5.17 10.99 6.63
CA TYR A 59 6.05 9.83 6.67
C TYR A 59 7.17 9.82 5.61
N LEU A 60 6.95 10.38 4.40
CA LEU A 60 8.05 10.54 3.43
C LEU A 60 8.98 11.70 3.79
N LEU A 61 8.57 12.61 4.68
CA LEU A 61 9.43 13.67 5.22
C LEU A 61 10.27 13.16 6.40
N GLU A 62 9.75 12.21 7.19
CA GLU A 62 10.48 11.56 8.29
C GLU A 62 11.45 10.47 7.81
N TYR A 63 11.09 9.76 6.73
CA TYR A 63 11.93 8.73 6.12
C TYR A 63 11.95 8.94 4.61
N PRO A 64 12.76 9.89 4.10
CA PRO A 64 12.91 10.08 2.67
C PRO A 64 13.37 8.77 2.05
N LEU A 65 12.53 8.21 1.19
CA LEU A 65 12.90 7.11 0.33
C LEU A 65 13.94 7.66 -0.64
N HIS A 66 15.22 7.53 -0.28
CA HIS A 66 16.33 7.78 -1.18
C HIS A 66 16.36 6.66 -2.22
N CYS A 67 15.55 6.80 -3.27
CA CYS A 67 15.65 5.99 -4.47
C CYS A 67 16.93 6.35 -5.26
#